data_AF-A7TD62-F1
#
_entry.id   AF-A7TD62-F1
#
_cell.length_a   1.000
_cell.length_b   1.000
_cell.length_c   1.000
_cell.angle_alpha   90.00
_cell.angle_beta   90.00
_cell.angle_gamma   90.00
#
_symmetry.space_group_name_H-M   'P 1'
#
loop_
_entity.id
_entity.type
_entity.pdbx_description
1 polymer ?
#
loop_
_entity_poly.entity_id
_entity_poly.type
_entity_poly.pdbx_seq_one_letter_code
_entity_poly.pdbx_strand_id
1 'polypeptide(L)'
;FPVAILQPPFYDSRYNGAVNFGGIGSVIGHELTHGFDDSGKRYDSKGSQVEWWTDITSDEFKTRADCLVSQYGSFTFNGEN
;
A
#
# COMPACT_ATOMS: atom_id res chain seq x y z
N PHE A 1 3.40 11.37 8.44
CA PHE A 1 4.33 10.47 9.14
C PHE A 1 4.68 11.05 10.50
N PRO A 2 4.26 10.42 11.62
CA PRO A 2 4.65 10.84 12.96
C PRO A 2 6.18 10.79 13.13
N VAL A 3 6.75 11.68 13.94
CA VAL A 3 8.22 11.76 14.15
C VAL A 3 8.80 10.42 14.65
N ALA A 4 8.02 9.65 15.40
CA ALA A 4 8.45 8.36 15.96
C ALA A 4 8.82 7.29 14.92
N ILE A 5 8.42 7.40 13.65
CA ILE A 5 8.83 6.44 12.60
C ILE A 5 10.12 6.86 11.87
N LEU A 6 10.56 8.11 12.03
CA LEU A 6 11.74 8.67 11.34
C LEU A 6 13.04 8.36 12.10
N GLN A 7 13.22 7.09 12.45
CA GLN A 7 14.38 6.59 13.20
C GLN A 7 14.84 5.24 12.65
N PRO A 8 16.06 4.76 12.99
CA PRO A 8 16.49 3.42 12.64
C PRO A 8 15.48 2.34 13.08
N PRO A 9 15.26 1.29 12.27
CA PRO A 9 15.93 0.99 11.00
C PRO A 9 15.36 1.71 9.77
N PHE A 10 14.27 2.49 9.90
CA PHE A 10 13.53 3.05 8.77
C PHE A 10 14.21 4.27 8.14
N TYR A 11 14.80 5.14 8.97
CA TYR A 11 15.46 6.36 8.50
C TYR A 11 16.65 6.74 9.37
N ASP A 12 17.76 7.09 8.73
CA ASP A 12 18.85 7.86 9.33
C ASP A 12 19.43 8.76 8.23
N SER A 13 19.65 10.04 8.55
CA SER A 13 20.27 11.00 7.62
C SER A 13 21.66 10.58 7.13
N ARG A 14 22.34 9.68 7.84
CA ARG A 14 23.68 9.15 7.53
C ARG A 14 23.63 7.87 6.70
N TYR A 15 22.47 7.23 6.55
CA TYR A 15 22.35 6.04 5.73
C TYR A 15 22.53 6.36 4.24
N ASN A 16 23.05 5.38 3.49
CA ASN A 16 23.00 5.44 2.03
C ASN A 16 21.53 5.62 1.60
N GLY A 17 21.30 6.44 0.57
CA GLY A 17 19.96 6.69 0.04
C GLY A 17 19.16 5.41 -0.19
N ALA A 18 19.79 4.34 -0.72
CA ALA A 18 19.15 3.06 -0.95
C ALA A 18 18.51 2.45 0.32
N VAL A 19 19.16 2.59 1.47
CA VAL A 19 18.61 2.10 2.75
C VAL A 19 17.42 2.94 3.18
N ASN A 20 17.50 4.26 3.08
CA ASN A 20 16.38 5.15 3.39
C ASN A 20 15.20 4.94 2.43
N PHE A 21 15.45 4.71 1.14
CA PHE A 21 14.41 4.39 0.17
C PHE A 21 13.76 3.02 0.46
N GLY A 22 14.55 2.01 0.83
CA GLY A 22 14.02 0.69 1.21
C GLY A 22 13.26 0.69 2.53
N GLY A 23 13.68 1.51 3.49
CA GLY A 23 13.01 1.70 4.78
C GLY A 23 11.85 2.70 4.68
N ILE A 24 12.10 3.96 5.04
CA ILE A 24 11.06 4.98 5.09
C ILE A 24 10.43 5.26 3.72
N GLY A 25 11.17 5.12 2.61
CA GLY A 25 10.63 5.28 1.27
C GLY A 25 9.52 4.28 0.96
N SER A 26 9.74 3.00 1.25
CA SER A 26 8.72 1.94 1.14
C SER A 26 7.50 2.23 2.02
N VAL A 27 7.71 2.71 3.25
CA VAL A 27 6.60 3.10 4.15
C VAL A 27 5.82 4.28 3.58
N ILE A 28 6.49 5.29 3.03
CA ILE A 28 5.81 6.42 2.38
C ILE A 28 4.98 5.93 1.18
N GLY A 29 5.54 5.04 0.36
CA GLY A 29 4.83 4.43 -0.76
C GLY A 29 3.62 3.59 -0.32
N HIS A 30 3.73 2.88 0.79
CA HIS A 30 2.65 2.11 1.40
C HIS A 30 1.46 3.01 1.78
N GLU A 31 1.71 4.08 2.55
CA GLU A 31 0.65 5.03 2.95
C GLU A 31 0.04 5.75 1.75
N LEU A 32 0.83 6.06 0.72
CA LEU A 32 0.32 6.63 -0.52
C LEU A 32 -0.60 5.64 -1.24
N THR A 33 -0.23 4.37 -1.29
CA THR A 33 -0.99 3.32 -1.98
C THR A 33 -2.32 3.03 -1.28
N HIS A 34 -2.43 3.27 0.04
CA HIS A 34 -3.71 3.19 0.74
C HIS A 34 -4.77 4.16 0.20
N GLY A 35 -4.38 5.25 -0.47
CA GLY A 35 -5.34 6.10 -1.20
C GLY A 35 -5.98 5.42 -2.43
N PHE A 36 -5.44 4.27 -2.86
CA PHE A 36 -5.82 3.57 -4.09
C PHE A 36 -6.08 2.08 -3.88
N ASP A 37 -6.09 1.60 -2.63
CA ASP A 37 -6.47 0.22 -2.32
C ASP A 37 -7.98 0.00 -2.54
N ASP A 38 -8.47 -1.20 -2.23
CA ASP A 38 -9.87 -1.59 -2.43
C ASP A 38 -10.88 -0.66 -1.73
N SER A 39 -10.46 -0.02 -0.62
CA SER A 39 -11.24 0.96 0.11
C SER A 39 -10.93 2.39 -0.34
N GLY A 40 -9.66 2.75 -0.47
CA GLY A 40 -9.18 4.08 -0.83
C GLY A 40 -9.66 4.54 -2.20
N LYS A 41 -9.71 3.62 -3.18
CA LYS A 41 -10.17 3.93 -4.55
C LYS A 41 -11.59 4.51 -4.61
N ARG A 42 -12.39 4.38 -3.54
CA ARG A 42 -13.79 4.85 -3.48
C ARG A 42 -13.89 6.33 -3.09
N TYR A 43 -12.77 6.98 -2.81
CA TYR A 43 -12.71 8.37 -2.37
C TYR A 43 -11.94 9.21 -3.39
N ASP A 44 -12.48 10.39 -3.70
CA ASP A 44 -11.79 11.35 -4.58
C ASP A 44 -10.66 12.09 -3.84
N SER A 45 -9.97 12.98 -4.57
CA SER A 45 -8.90 13.84 -4.02
C SER A 45 -9.29 14.72 -2.82
N LYS A 46 -10.60 14.89 -2.54
CA LYS A 46 -11.12 15.66 -1.41
C LYS A 46 -11.57 14.75 -0.25
N GLY A 47 -11.44 13.43 -0.39
CA GLY A 47 -11.92 12.46 0.58
C GLY A 47 -13.43 12.25 0.54
N SER A 48 -14.11 12.62 -0.56
CA SER A 48 -15.53 12.36 -0.72
C SER A 48 -15.75 10.99 -1.35
N GLN A 49 -16.68 10.20 -0.81
CA GLN A 49 -16.99 8.89 -1.35
C GLN A 49 -17.79 9.02 -2.66
N VAL A 50 -17.14 8.78 -3.79
CA VAL A 50 -17.72 8.91 -5.13
C VAL A 50 -17.10 7.86 -6.05
N GLU A 51 -17.87 7.35 -7.02
CA GLU A 51 -17.30 6.52 -8.08
C GLU A 51 -16.66 7.45 -9.12
N TRP A 52 -15.32 7.50 -9.13
CA TRP A 52 -14.55 8.33 -10.05
C TRP A 52 -13.73 7.50 -11.05
N TRP A 53 -13.81 6.17 -10.97
CA TRP A 53 -13.28 5.25 -11.97
C TRP A 53 -14.35 4.86 -12.99
N THR A 54 -13.88 4.50 -14.18
CA THR A 54 -14.75 3.83 -15.15
C THR A 54 -14.98 2.38 -14.74
N ASP A 55 -16.10 1.79 -15.18
CA ASP A 55 -16.42 0.39 -14.92
C ASP A 55 -15.26 -0.54 -15.35
N ILE A 56 -14.67 -0.27 -16.53
CA ILE A 56 -13.52 -1.02 -17.06
C ILE A 56 -12.33 -0.97 -16.10
N THR A 57 -11.99 0.21 -15.57
CA THR A 57 -10.89 0.34 -14.60
C THR A 57 -11.19 -0.40 -13.30
N SER A 58 -12.44 -0.32 -12.83
CA SER A 58 -12.88 -1.00 -11.61
C SER A 58 -12.83 -2.53 -11.74
N ASP A 59 -13.23 -3.09 -12.88
CA ASP A 59 -13.17 -4.53 -13.17
C ASP A 59 -11.72 -5.03 -13.30
N GLU A 60 -10.88 -4.27 -14.00
CA GLU A 60 -9.46 -4.57 -14.17
C GLU A 60 -8.69 -4.51 -12.84
N PHE A 61 -9.03 -3.56 -11.97
CA PHE A 61 -8.48 -3.49 -10.62
C PHE A 61 -8.87 -4.72 -9.80
N LYS A 62 -10.17 -5.07 -9.80
CA LYS A 62 -10.68 -6.24 -9.08
C LYS A 62 -9.93 -7.51 -9.51
N THR A 63 -9.76 -7.70 -10.82
CA THR A 63 -9.03 -8.87 -11.38
C THR A 63 -7.60 -8.97 -10.83
N ARG A 64 -6.88 -7.85 -10.73
CA ARG A 64 -5.51 -7.83 -10.17
C ARG A 64 -5.49 -8.01 -8.66
N ALA A 65 -6.46 -7.43 -7.95
CA ALA A 65 -6.61 -7.60 -6.50
C ALA A 65 -6.91 -9.07 -6.14
N ASP A 66 -7.79 -9.74 -6.89
CA ASP A 66 -8.15 -11.15 -6.68
C ASP A 66 -6.93 -12.07 -6.85
N CYS A 67 -5.96 -11.72 -7.70
CA CYS A 67 -4.69 -12.42 -7.81
C CYS A 67 -3.89 -12.37 -6.48
N LEU A 68 -3.83 -11.21 -5.83
CA LEU A 68 -3.17 -11.04 -4.53
C LEU A 68 -3.93 -11.77 -3.42
N VAL A 69 -5.27 -11.72 -3.43
CA VAL A 69 -6.11 -12.49 -2.50
C VAL A 69 -5.78 -13.99 -2.60
N SER A 70 -5.72 -14.52 -3.82
CA SER A 70 -5.35 -15.92 -4.07
C SER A 70 -3.93 -16.24 -3.62
N GLN A 71 -2.96 -15.36 -3.93
CA GLN A 71 -1.57 -15.54 -3.53
C GLN A 71 -1.44 -15.63 -2.01
N TYR A 72 -1.94 -14.63 -1.29
CA TYR A 72 -1.77 -14.55 0.17
C TYR A 72 -2.64 -15.56 0.91
N GLY A 73 -3.82 -15.90 0.37
CA GLY A 73 -4.68 -16.96 0.91
C GLY A 73 -4.09 -18.38 0.77
N SER A 74 -3.03 -18.55 -0.01
CA SER A 74 -2.30 -19.82 -0.14
C SER A 74 -1.14 -19.97 0.85
N PHE A 75 -0.78 -18.91 1.57
CA PHE A 75 0.29 -18.96 2.55
C PHE A 75 -0.19 -19.56 3.88
N THR A 76 0.60 -20.49 4.42
CA THR A 76 0.43 -20.96 5.79
C THR A 76 1.33 -20.17 6.73
N PHE A 77 0.84 -19.83 7.90
CA PHE A 77 1.65 -19.30 8.99
C PHE A 77 1.71 -20.33 10.13
N ASN A 78 2.91 -20.82 10.45
CA ASN A 78 3.13 -21.90 11.43
C ASN A 78 2.36 -23.22 11.14
N GLY A 79 2.00 -23.47 9.87
CA GLY A 79 1.27 -24.67 9.46
C GLY A 79 -0.26 -24.55 9.51
N GLU A 80 -0.78 -23.37 9.86
CA GLU A 80 -2.20 -23.05 9.76
C GLU A 80 -2.42 -22.08 8.59
N ASN A 81 -3.49 -22.30 7.83
CA ASN A 81 -3.98 -21.36 6.80
C ASN A 81 -4.92 -20.35 7.44
#